data_AF-U5CR24-F1
#
_entry.id   AF-U5CR24-F1
#
_cell.length_a   1.000
_cell.length_b   1.000
_cell.length_c   1.000
_cell.angle_alpha   90.00
_cell.angle_beta   90.00
_cell.angle_gamma   90.00
#
_symmetry.space_group_name_H-M   'P 1'
#
loop_
_entity.id
_entity.type
_entity.pdbx_description
1 polymer ?
#
loop_
_entity_poly.entity_id
_entity_poly.type
_entity_poly.pdbx_seq_one_letter_code
_entity_poly.pdbx_strand_id
1 'polypeptide(L)' 'MCPNPLSSSPQTPATAMRGAEADVMGLLLRERVVFLGNQVDDFLADAIISQLLLLDAQDPTKDIRLFINSPGGSLRYC' A
#
# COMPACT_ATOMS: atom_id res chain seq x y z
N MET A 1 -47.32 19.90 3.30
CA MET A 1 -46.56 18.99 2.41
C MET A 1 -45.73 19.79 1.43
N CYS A 2 -44.40 19.69 1.51
CA CYS A 2 -43.46 19.92 0.40
C CYS A 2 -42.40 18.79 0.48
N PRO A 3 -42.01 18.13 -0.61
CA PRO A 3 -41.04 17.04 -0.56
C PRO A 3 -39.63 17.61 -0.41
N ASN A 4 -38.84 17.00 0.46
CA ASN A 4 -37.41 17.27 0.63
C ASN A 4 -36.65 16.58 -0.52
N PRO A 5 -35.85 17.30 -1.32
CA PRO A 5 -35.03 16.67 -2.35
C PRO A 5 -33.85 15.96 -1.67
N LEU A 6 -33.85 14.62 -1.77
CA LEU A 6 -32.68 13.80 -1.48
C LEU A 6 -31.50 14.18 -2.38
N SER A 7 -30.31 14.01 -1.82
CA SER A 7 -29.13 13.46 -2.50
C SER A 7 -28.41 14.35 -3.53
N SER A 8 -27.26 14.88 -3.11
CA SER A 8 -25.97 14.31 -3.53
C SER A 8 -24.87 15.18 -2.94
N SER A 9 -24.37 14.81 -1.76
CA SER A 9 -23.05 15.29 -1.37
C SER A 9 -22.08 14.85 -2.49
N PRO A 10 -21.29 15.78 -3.07
CA PRO A 10 -20.36 15.41 -4.14
C PRO A 10 -19.37 14.40 -3.56
N GLN A 11 -19.44 13.17 -4.04
CA GLN A 11 -18.39 12.20 -3.79
C GLN A 11 -17.15 12.71 -4.53
N THR A 12 -16.30 13.44 -3.80
CA THR A 12 -14.99 13.83 -4.27
C THR A 12 -14.25 12.59 -4.80
N PRO A 13 -13.65 12.64 -6.00
CA PRO A 13 -13.02 11.49 -6.67
C PRO A 13 -11.89 10.83 -5.86
N ALA A 14 -11.41 11.47 -4.78
CA ALA A 14 -10.39 10.94 -3.89
C ALA A 14 -10.75 9.60 -3.22
N THR A 15 -12.03 9.28 -3.03
CA THR A 15 -12.44 8.01 -2.39
C THR A 15 -12.55 6.86 -3.38
N ALA A 16 -12.93 7.10 -4.63
CA ALA A 16 -12.98 6.06 -5.67
C ALA A 16 -11.57 5.62 -6.10
N MET A 17 -10.62 6.56 -6.15
CA MET A 17 -9.25 6.31 -6.60
C MET A 17 -8.43 5.46 -5.61
N ARG A 18 -8.74 5.54 -4.30
CA ARG A 18 -8.11 4.68 -3.27
C ARG A 18 -8.39 3.18 -3.46
N GLY A 19 -9.51 2.81 -4.07
CA GLY A 19 -9.87 1.41 -4.30
C GLY A 19 -9.07 0.76 -5.43
N ALA A 20 -8.83 1.50 -6.52
CA ALA A 20 -8.09 1.00 -7.68
C ALA A 20 -6.58 0.90 -7.40
N GLU A 21 -6.01 1.87 -6.67
CA GLU A 21 -4.59 1.86 -6.28
C GLU A 21 -4.28 0.68 -5.33
N ALA A 22 -5.21 0.38 -4.41
CA ALA A 22 -5.08 -0.77 -3.52
C ALA A 22 -5.15 -2.10 -4.28
N ASP A 23 -5.94 -2.17 -5.34
CA ASP A 23 -6.05 -3.37 -6.19
C ASP A 23 -4.72 -3.65 -6.91
N VAL A 24 -4.09 -2.64 -7.51
CA VAL A 24 -2.80 -2.81 -8.21
C VAL A 24 -1.68 -3.22 -7.25
N MET A 25 -1.56 -2.59 -6.08
CA MET A 25 -0.54 -2.97 -5.10
C MET A 25 -0.77 -4.38 -4.54
N GLY A 26 -2.02 -4.78 -4.33
CA GLY A 26 -2.37 -6.15 -3.95
C GLY A 26 -2.05 -7.18 -5.04
N LEU A 27 -2.25 -6.84 -6.31
CA LEU A 27 -1.89 -7.69 -7.44
C LEU A 27 -0.36 -7.86 -7.56
N LEU A 28 0.41 -6.79 -7.41
CA LEU A 28 1.87 -6.85 -7.41
C LEU A 28 2.42 -7.69 -6.25
N LEU A 29 1.81 -7.58 -5.06
CA LEU A 29 2.21 -8.38 -3.91
C LEU A 29 2.00 -9.89 -4.18
N ARG A 30 0.91 -10.27 -4.86
CA ARG A 30 0.68 -11.66 -5.28
C ARG A 30 1.74 -12.16 -6.26
N GLU A 31 2.23 -11.27 -7.13
CA GLU A 31 3.37 -11.51 -8.03
C GLU A 31 4.74 -11.41 -7.32
N ARG A 32 4.74 -11.34 -5.98
CA ARG A 32 5.92 -11.22 -5.11
C ARG A 32 6.76 -9.98 -5.38
N VAL A 33 6.08 -8.89 -5.73
CA VAL A 33 6.68 -7.60 -5.97
C VAL A 33 6.28 -6.64 -4.86
N VAL A 34 7.28 -6.10 -4.15
CA VAL A 34 7.11 -5.11 -3.09
C VAL A 34 7.71 -3.79 -3.57
N PHE A 35 7.00 -2.68 -3.37
CA PHE A 35 7.44 -1.34 -3.75
C PHE A 35 7.66 -0.45 -2.53
N LEU A 36 8.82 0.20 -2.50
CA LEU A 36 9.18 1.19 -1.51
C LEU A 36 9.45 2.51 -2.25
N GLY A 37 8.39 3.30 -2.43
CA GLY A 37 8.40 4.56 -3.20
C GLY A 37 8.44 5.84 -2.35
N ASN A 38 8.25 5.71 -1.04
CA ASN A 38 8.07 6.83 -0.12
C ASN A 38 9.24 6.92 0.86
N GLN A 39 9.28 8.00 1.63
CA GLN A 39 10.20 8.13 2.76
C GLN A 39 9.98 6.98 3.74
N VAL A 40 11.07 6.40 4.26
CA VAL A 40 11.01 5.31 5.23
C VAL A 40 10.79 5.87 6.63
N ASP A 41 9.61 5.58 7.17
CA ASP A 41 9.25 5.74 8.58
C ASP A 41 8.99 4.37 9.22
N ASP A 42 8.76 4.34 10.53
CA ASP A 42 8.56 3.08 11.28
C ASP A 42 7.35 2.30 10.77
N PHE A 43 6.25 2.99 10.47
CA PHE A 43 5.02 2.35 10.04
C PHE A 43 5.20 1.68 8.67
N LEU A 44 5.84 2.39 7.73
CA LEU A 44 6.18 1.85 6.43
C LEU A 44 7.18 0.71 6.55
N ALA A 45 8.18 0.83 7.43
CA ALA A 45 9.15 -0.24 7.67
C ALA A 45 8.45 -1.51 8.18
N ASP A 46 7.59 -1.40 9.20
CA ASP A 46 6.81 -2.51 9.74
C ASP A 46 5.89 -3.15 8.68
N ALA A 47 5.27 -2.32 7.83
CA ALA A 47 4.44 -2.79 6.72
C ALA A 47 5.24 -3.58 5.68
N ILE A 48 6.44 -3.10 5.31
CA ILE A 48 7.33 -3.79 4.36
C ILE A 48 7.83 -5.10 4.96
N ILE A 49 8.27 -5.10 6.22
CA ILE A 49 8.69 -6.32 6.93
C ILE A 49 7.56 -7.36 6.94
N SER A 50 6.35 -6.93 7.29
CA SER A 50 5.18 -7.81 7.31
C SER A 50 4.87 -8.42 5.94
N GLN A 51 4.98 -7.62 4.87
CA GLN A 51 4.80 -8.09 3.49
C GLN A 51 5.87 -9.11 3.09
N LEU A 52 7.13 -8.87 3.42
CA LEU A 52 8.22 -9.81 3.12
C LEU A 52 8.04 -11.14 3.85
N LEU A 53 7.71 -11.11 5.14
CA LEU A 53 7.44 -12.31 5.94
C LEU A 53 6.25 -13.10 5.40
N LEU A 54 5.19 -12.40 4.94
CA LEU A 54 4.04 -13.05 4.34
C LEU A 54 4.41 -13.78 3.04
N LEU A 55 5.22 -13.18 2.18
CA LEU A 55 5.65 -13.79 0.92
C LEU A 55 6.58 -14.99 1.15
N ASP A 56 7.49 -14.89 2.12
CA ASP A 56 8.38 -15.98 2.51
C ASP A 56 7.60 -17.17 3.09
N ALA A 57 6.63 -16.90 3.98
CA ALA A 57 5.76 -17.93 4.55
C ALA A 57 4.88 -18.63 3.49
N GLN A 58 4.52 -17.95 2.40
CA GLN A 58 3.70 -18.53 1.34
C GLN A 58 4.49 -19.52 0.47
N ASP A 59 5.72 -19.18 0.09
CA ASP A 59 6.65 -20.16 -0.48
C ASP A 59 8.08 -19.61 -0.39
N PRO A 60 8.95 -20.20 0.45
CA PRO A 60 10.29 -19.68 0.77
C PRO A 60 11.33 -20.01 -0.31
N THR A 61 10.95 -20.74 -1.36
CA THR A 61 11.89 -21.17 -2.41
C THR A 61 11.96 -20.21 -3.59
N LYS A 62 11.03 -19.26 -3.65
CA LYS A 62 10.89 -18.32 -4.75
C LYS A 62 11.33 -16.93 -4.32
N ASP A 63 12.06 -16.26 -5.21
CA ASP A 63 12.58 -14.93 -4.99
C ASP A 63 11.49 -13.87 -4.77
N ILE A 64 11.82 -12.87 -3.95
CA ILE A 64 11.00 -11.68 -3.71
C ILE A 64 11.69 -10.49 -4.37
N ARG A 65 10.94 -9.73 -5.19
CA ARG A 65 11.46 -8.54 -5.87
C ARG A 65 11.07 -7.29 -5.10
N LEU A 66 12.05 -6.59 -4.55
CA LEU A 66 11.88 -5.31 -3.87
C LEU A 66 12.36 -4.16 -4.78
N PHE A 67 11.44 -3.32 -5.22
CA PHE A 67 11.76 -2.10 -5.97
C PHE A 67 11.85 -0.92 -5.02
N ILE A 68 13.02 -0.26 -5.00
CA ILE A 68 13.32 0.84 -4.10
C ILE A 68 13.44 2.13 -4.92
N ASN A 69 12.55 3.07 -4.68
CA ASN A 69 12.60 4.44 -5.17
C ASN A 69 12.26 5.37 -4.02
N SER A 70 13.18 5.50 -3.07
CA SER A 70 12.95 6.27 -1.84
C SER A 70 14.00 7.33 -1.63
N PRO A 71 13.62 8.52 -1.12
CA PRO A 71 14.57 9.54 -0.67
C PRO A 71 15.36 9.11 0.59
N GLY A 72 15.06 7.93 1.17
CA GLY A 72 15.64 7.44 2.42
C GLY A 72 14.70 7.59 3.59
N GLY A 73 15.23 7.55 4.81
CA GLY A 73 14.42 7.61 6.03
C GLY A 73 15.24 7.91 7.28
N SER A 74 14.58 7.81 8.43
CA SER A 74 15.24 8.03 9.73
C SER A 74 16.12 6.84 10.08
N LEU A 75 17.43 7.07 10.19
CA LEU A 75 18.36 6.11 10.76
C LEU A 75 18.11 6.04 12.27
N ARG A 76 17.53 4.94 12.74
CA ARG A 76 17.43 4.63 14.16
C ARG A 76 18.79 4.09 14.62
N TYR A 77 19.60 4.94 15.24
CA TYR A 77 20.79 4.53 15.99
C TYR A 77 20.62 4.89 17.47
N CYS A 78 21.13 3.99 18.32
CA CYS A 78 21.10 3.90 19.80
C CYS A 78 19.82 3.31 20.41
#